data_AF-A0A3Q9ULW2-F1
#
_entry.id   AF-A0A3Q9ULW2-F1
#
_cell.length_a   1.000
_cell.length_b   1.000
_cell.length_c   1.000
_cell.angle_alpha   90.00
_cell.angle_beta   90.00
_cell.angle_gamma   90.00
#
_symmetry.space_group_name_H-M   'P 1'
#
loop_
_entity.id
_entity.type
_entity.pdbx_description
1 polymer ?
#
loop_
_entity_poly.entity_id
_entity_poly.type
_entity_poly.pdbx_seq_one_letter_code
_entity_poly.pdbx_strand_id
1 'polypeptide(L)' 'MTRRPANADPKAKSPDCGYTYQRKGDRRITATATWQITWHAANQSGTVPMTRTSTRTLPVRELLAVNTRPS' A
#
# COMPACT_ATOMS: atom_id res chain seq x y z
N MET A 1 -7.86 -5.57 9.70
CA MET A 1 -7.42 -4.16 9.75
C MET A 1 -6.64 -3.97 11.03
N THR A 2 -5.35 -3.67 10.96
CA THR A 2 -4.52 -3.43 12.15
C THR A 2 -4.89 -2.06 12.75
N ARG A 3 -5.02 -1.97 14.07
CA ARG A 3 -5.34 -0.72 14.76
C ARG A 3 -4.20 0.28 14.55
N ARG A 4 -4.53 1.52 14.15
CA ARG A 4 -3.55 2.57 13.90
C ARG A 4 -2.92 3.05 15.22
N PRO A 5 -1.59 3.26 15.30
CA PRO A 5 -0.93 3.77 16.51
C PRO A 5 -1.41 5.18 16.87
N ALA A 6 -1.49 5.48 18.18
CA ALA A 6 -1.98 6.76 18.69
C ALA A 6 -1.13 7.97 18.25
N ASN A 7 0.16 7.76 17.96
CA ASN A 7 1.13 8.81 17.62
C ASN A 7 1.60 8.74 16.16
N ALA A 8 0.76 8.24 15.26
CA ALA A 8 1.10 8.15 13.85
C ALA A 8 1.21 9.56 13.24
N ASP A 9 2.43 9.98 12.88
CA ASP A 9 2.69 11.25 12.19
C ASP A 9 1.82 11.32 10.92
N PRO A 10 0.90 12.30 10.81
CA PRO A 10 0.04 12.45 9.65
C PRO A 10 0.79 12.78 8.35
N LYS A 11 2.07 13.18 8.43
CA LYS A 11 2.95 13.42 7.28
C LYS A 11 3.88 12.25 6.96
N ALA A 12 3.78 11.14 7.72
CA ALA A 12 4.59 9.96 7.47
C ALA A 12 4.35 9.42 6.05
N LYS A 13 5.42 8.95 5.42
CA LYS A 13 5.36 8.25 4.14
C LYS A 13 4.60 6.93 4.33
N SER A 14 3.80 6.55 3.33
CA SER A 14 3.18 5.21 3.31
C SER A 14 4.26 4.13 3.41
N PRO A 15 4.16 3.16 4.33
CA PRO A 15 5.14 2.08 4.45
C PRO A 15 5.15 1.17 3.22
N ASP A 16 4.04 1.11 2.47
CA ASP A 16 3.90 0.20 1.33
C ASP A 16 4.41 0.82 0.02
N CYS A 17 4.34 2.15 -0.13
CA CYS A 17 4.66 2.82 -1.40
C CYS A 17 5.50 4.09 -1.29
N GLY A 18 5.87 4.51 -0.08
CA GLY A 18 6.75 5.66 0.17
C GLY A 18 6.14 7.05 -0.10
N TYR A 19 4.90 7.13 -0.59
CA TYR A 19 4.24 8.39 -0.93
C TYR A 19 3.66 9.08 0.32
N THR A 20 3.81 10.41 0.41
CA THR A 20 3.17 11.25 1.44
C THR A 20 1.92 11.90 0.87
N TYR A 21 0.77 11.61 1.46
CA TYR A 21 -0.50 12.17 1.02
C TYR A 21 -0.72 13.58 1.59
N GLN A 22 -0.62 14.60 0.74
CA GLN A 22 -0.74 16.00 1.17
C GLN A 22 -2.18 16.54 1.23
N ARG A 23 -3.14 15.87 0.58
CA ARG A 23 -4.54 16.33 0.50
C ARG A 23 -5.51 15.17 0.68
N LYS A 24 -6.56 15.39 1.48
CA LYS A 24 -7.70 14.47 1.63
C LYS A 24 -8.43 14.26 0.32
N GLY A 25 -9.12 13.13 0.19
CA GLY A 25 -9.90 12.74 -0.98
C GLY A 25 -9.79 11.27 -1.31
N ASP A 26 -10.67 10.79 -2.18
CA ASP A 26 -10.63 9.40 -2.63
C ASP A 26 -9.54 9.24 -3.66
N ARG A 27 -8.69 8.22 -3.47
CA ARG A 27 -7.54 7.96 -4.35
C ARG A 27 -7.65 6.57 -4.93
N ARG A 28 -7.55 6.50 -6.26
CA ARG A 28 -7.43 5.24 -6.98
C ARG A 28 -5.98 4.78 -6.90
N ILE A 29 -5.75 3.65 -6.24
CA ILE A 29 -4.43 3.04 -6.09
C ILE A 29 -4.38 1.82 -7.01
N THR A 30 -3.30 1.72 -7.77
CA THR A 30 -2.97 0.56 -8.61
C THR A 30 -1.75 -0.13 -8.01
N ALA A 31 -1.88 -1.42 -7.71
CA ALA A 31 -0.79 -2.28 -7.30
C ALA A 31 -0.48 -3.26 -8.43
N THR A 32 0.79 -3.33 -8.84
CA THR A 32 1.30 -4.27 -9.84
C THR A 32 2.28 -5.20 -9.16
N ALA A 33 2.04 -6.50 -9.28
CA ALA A 33 2.94 -7.52 -8.79
C ALA A 33 3.42 -8.40 -9.95
N THR A 34 4.71 -8.73 -9.91
CA THR A 34 5.39 -9.53 -10.93
C THR A 34 6.00 -10.74 -10.25
N TRP A 35 5.75 -11.92 -10.81
CA TRP A 35 6.27 -13.20 -10.35
C TRP A 35 6.96 -13.94 -11.48
N GLN A 36 7.89 -14.81 -11.11
CA GLN A 36 8.41 -15.84 -11.99
C GLN A 36 7.92 -17.19 -11.46
N ILE A 37 7.15 -17.90 -12.27
CA ILE A 37 6.58 -19.20 -11.89
C ILE A 37 7.49 -20.29 -12.44
N THR A 38 8.09 -21.07 -11.55
CA THR A 38 8.83 -22.29 -11.91
C THR A 38 7.88 -23.48 -11.89
N TRP A 39 7.92 -24.32 -12.92
CA TRP A 39 7.04 -25.49 -13.03
C TRP A 39 7.79 -26.73 -13.53
N HIS A 40 7.22 -27.90 -13.21
CA HIS A 40 7.67 -29.22 -13.67
C HIS A 40 6.43 -30.07 -14.01
N ALA A 41 6.39 -30.65 -15.20
CA ALA A 41 5.30 -31.53 -15.66
C ALA A 41 5.80 -32.46 -16.79
N ALA A 42 5.41 -33.74 -16.76
CA ALA A 42 5.70 -34.72 -17.82
C ALA A 42 7.15 -34.71 -18.32
N ASN A 43 8.13 -34.79 -17.40
CA ASN A 43 9.58 -34.69 -17.67
C ASN A 43 10.06 -33.38 -18.31
N GLN A 44 9.20 -32.36 -18.34
CA GLN A 44 9.56 -31.01 -18.76
C GLN A 44 9.54 -30.07 -17.57
N SER A 45 10.29 -28.99 -17.70
CA SER A 45 10.37 -27.95 -16.70
C SER A 45 10.64 -26.61 -17.34
N GLY A 46 10.27 -25.53 -16.66
CA GLY A 46 10.60 -24.20 -17.12
C GLY A 46 10.19 -23.12 -16.15
N THR A 47 10.38 -21.88 -16.59
CA THR A 47 9.97 -20.67 -15.89
C THR A 47 9.09 -19.83 -16.78
N VAL A 48 7.97 -19.33 -16.27
CA VAL A 48 7.09 -18.40 -16.97
C VAL A 48 6.91 -17.13 -16.14
N PRO A 49 7.18 -15.92 -16.69
CA PRO A 49 6.88 -14.68 -16.00
C PRO A 49 5.37 -14.46 -15.96
N MET A 50 4.87 -13.97 -14.83
CA MET A 50 3.47 -13.60 -14.66
C MET A 50 3.38 -12.22 -14.01
N THR A 51 2.51 -11.36 -14.53
CA THR A 51 2.22 -10.05 -13.95
C THR A 51 0.73 -9.97 -13.63
N ARG A 52 0.38 -9.42 -12.47
CA ARG A 52 -1.01 -9.15 -12.10
C ARG A 52 -1.14 -7.76 -11.54
N THR A 53 -2.19 -7.09 -11.98
CA THR A 53 -2.51 -5.73 -11.58
C THR A 53 -3.83 -5.73 -10.84
N SER A 54 -3.90 -4.99 -9.74
CA SER A 54 -5.14 -4.77 -8.99
C SER A 54 -5.33 -3.28 -8.75
N THR A 55 -6.58 -2.81 -8.83
CA THR A 55 -6.93 -1.41 -8.57
C THR A 55 -7.98 -1.36 -7.48
N ARG A 56 -7.79 -0.45 -6.52
CA ARG A 56 -8.79 -0.13 -5.49
C ARG A 56 -8.86 1.36 -5.22
N THR A 57 -10.06 1.85 -4.93
CA THR A 57 -10.26 3.22 -4.45
C THR A 57 -10.20 3.21 -2.94
N LEU A 58 -9.27 3.97 -2.36
CA LEU A 58 -9.13 4.14 -0.91
C LEU A 58 -9.47 5.57 -0.50
N PRO A 59 -10.27 5.76 0.57
CA PRO A 59 -10.54 7.08 1.12
C PRO A 59 -9.33 7.59 1.91
N VAL A 60 -8.70 8.68 1.46
CA VAL A 60 -7.73 9.43 2.27
C VAL A 60 -8.48 10.51 3.03
N ARG A 61 -8.34 10.52 4.36
CA ARG A 61 -9.05 11.43 5.26
C ARG A 61 -8.08 12.21 6.13
N GLU A 62 -8.54 13.35 6.62
CA GLU A 62 -7.81 14.22 7.53
C GLU A 62 -7.99 13.74 8.97
N LEU A 63 -6.93 13.82 9.77
CA LEU A 63 -6.95 13.45 11.18
C LEU A 63 -6.75 14.73 11.99
N LEU A 64 -7.72 15.05 12.83
CA LEU A 64 -7.61 16.12 13.79
C LEU A 64 -6.96 15.57 15.06
N ALA A 65 -5.88 16.19 15.51
CA ALA A 65 -5.25 15.92 16.79
C ALA A 65 -5.21 17.20 17.61
N VAL A 66 -5.57 17.11 18.89
CA VAL A 66 -5.45 18.21 19.85
C VAL A 66 -4.09 18.10 20.53
N ASN A 67 -3.29 19.15 20.46
CA ASN A 67 -2.07 19.23 21.26
C ASN A 67 -2.47 19.47 22.72
N THR A 68 -2.26 18.49 23.58
CA THR A 68 -2.59 18.56 25.01
C THR A 68 -1.45 19.11 25.88
N ARG A 69 -0.33 19.55 25.26
CA ARG A 69 0.79 20.20 25.96
C ARG A 69 0.89 21.67 25.54
N PRO A 70 0.44 22.62 26.38
CA PRO A 70 0.72 24.04 26.17
C PRO A 70 2.22 24.28 26.42
N SER A 71 2.84 25.09 25.58
CA SER A 71 4.18 25.66 25.77
C SER A 71 4.22 26.66 26.91
#